data_AF-A0A9Q4BB39-F1
#
_entry.id   AF-A0A9Q4BB39-F1
#
_cell.length_a   1.000
_cell.length_b   1.000
_cell.length_c   1.000
_cell.angle_alpha   90.00
_cell.angle_beta   90.00
_cell.angle_gamma   90.00
#
_symmetry.space_group_name_H-M   'P 1'
#
loop_
_entity.id
_entity.type
_entity.pdbx_description
1 polymer ?
#
loop_
_entity_poly.entity_id
_entity_poly.type
_entity_poly.pdbx_seq_one_letter_code
_entity_poly.pdbx_strand_id
1 'polypeptide(L)' 'MQSNSMKIEKFILGQKVKMASMGNLVFTVIAENTDGTYCVETQIDQQNVLSYGNISKEMLRDVTA' A
#
# COMPACT_ATOMS: atom_id res chain seq x y z
N MET A 1 21.38 3.89 -25.54
CA MET A 1 19.96 3.49 -25.40
C MET A 1 19.59 3.75 -23.95
N GLN A 2 18.90 4.86 -23.70
CA GLN A 2 18.52 5.27 -22.35
C GLN A 2 17.33 4.40 -21.96
N SER A 3 17.59 3.30 -21.26
CA SER A 3 16.54 2.48 -20.65
C SER A 3 15.87 3.35 -19.61
N ASN A 4 14.85 4.10 -20.05
CA ASN A 4 13.92 4.78 -19.16
C ASN A 4 13.08 3.68 -18.54
N SER A 5 13.69 2.97 -17.57
CA SER A 5 13.00 2.07 -16.67
C SER A 5 11.90 2.91 -16.06
N MET A 6 10.69 2.79 -16.59
CA MET A 6 9.49 3.16 -15.86
C MET A 6 9.60 2.36 -14.57
N LYS A 7 10.14 2.98 -13.51
CA LYS A 7 10.01 2.50 -12.16
C LYS A 7 8.50 2.51 -11.96
N ILE A 8 7.86 1.39 -12.27
CA ILE A 8 6.60 1.06 -11.66
C ILE A 8 6.95 1.04 -10.19
N GLU A 9 6.68 2.15 -9.52
CA GLU A 9 6.84 2.31 -8.09
C GLU A 9 5.86 1.31 -7.47
N LYS A 10 6.32 0.07 -7.34
CA LYS A 10 5.66 -0.96 -6.56
C LYS A 10 5.85 -0.60 -5.11
N PHE A 11 4.82 -0.82 -4.32
CA PHE A 11 4.98 -0.74 -2.88
C PHE A 11 5.74 -1.97 -2.38
N ILE A 12 6.69 -1.76 -1.49
CA ILE A 12 7.44 -2.84 -0.85
C ILE A 12 6.71 -3.31 0.41
N LEU A 13 6.91 -4.57 0.78
CA LEU A 13 6.48 -5.10 2.08
C LEU A 13 7.05 -4.25 3.23
N GLY A 14 6.21 -3.92 4.20
CA GLY A 14 6.52 -3.02 5.31
C GLY A 14 6.41 -1.53 4.98
N GLN A 15 6.14 -1.16 3.72
CA GLN A 15 5.97 0.24 3.34
C GLN A 15 4.70 0.83 3.93
N LYS A 16 4.82 2.05 4.45
CA LYS A 16 3.68 2.82 4.93
C LYS A 16 3.02 3.55 3.77
N VAL A 17 1.74 3.28 3.60
CA VAL A 17 0.90 3.81 2.53
C VAL A 17 -0.40 4.36 3.11
N LYS A 18 -1.02 5.29 2.41
CA LYS A 18 -2.36 5.80 2.71
C LYS A 18 -3.32 5.35 1.64
N MET A 19 -4.53 4.99 2.02
CA MET A 19 -5.58 4.78 1.03
C MET A 19 -6.15 6.13 0.57
N ALA A 20 -6.42 6.28 -0.73
CA ALA A 20 -7.05 7.47 -1.30
C ALA A 20 -8.42 7.75 -0.66
N SER A 21 -9.19 6.69 -0.38
CA SER A 21 -10.49 6.79 0.30
C SER A 21 -10.39 7.09 1.80
N MET A 22 -9.24 6.83 2.43
CA MET A 22 -9.03 6.96 3.88
C MET A 22 -7.66 7.58 4.18
N GLY A 23 -7.43 8.80 3.69
CA GLY A 23 -6.15 9.50 3.83
C GLY A 23 -5.73 9.83 5.28
N ASN A 24 -6.65 9.67 6.23
CA ASN A 24 -6.39 9.88 7.65
C ASN A 24 -5.69 8.69 8.33
N LEU A 25 -5.70 7.51 7.69
CA LEU A 25 -5.11 6.29 8.24
C LEU A 25 -3.89 5.85 7.43
N VAL A 26 -2.83 5.48 8.14
CA VAL A 26 -1.61 4.96 7.54
C VAL A 26 -1.60 3.45 7.67
N PHE A 27 -1.66 2.79 6.52
CA PHE A 27 -1.58 1.35 6.41
C PHE A 27 -0.15 0.92 6.11
N THR A 28 0.15 -0.33 6.38
CA THR A 28 1.43 -0.98 6.11
C THR A 28 1.18 -2.09 5.11
N VAL A 29 1.97 -2.16 4.05
CA VAL A 29 1.87 -3.23 3.05
C VAL A 29 2.39 -4.53 3.66
N ILE A 30 1.57 -5.57 3.62
CA ILE A 30 1.83 -6.87 4.26
C ILE A 30 1.88 -8.03 3.28
N ALA A 31 1.37 -7.83 2.06
CA ALA A 31 1.57 -8.73 0.92
C ALA A 31 1.28 -8.01 -0.41
N GLU A 32 1.81 -8.55 -1.50
CA GLU A 32 1.37 -8.27 -2.87
C GLU A 32 0.68 -9.54 -3.38
N ASN A 33 -0.55 -9.41 -3.87
CA ASN A 33 -1.25 -10.50 -4.52
C ASN A 33 -0.69 -10.74 -5.92
N THR A 34 -0.83 -11.97 -6.42
CA THR A 34 -0.40 -12.35 -7.78
C THR A 34 -1.09 -11.56 -8.89
N ASP A 35 -2.26 -10.97 -8.60
CA ASP A 35 -3.02 -10.11 -9.50
C ASP A 35 -2.47 -8.66 -9.59
N GLY A 36 -1.51 -8.31 -8.71
CA GLY A 36 -0.93 -6.97 -8.64
C GLY A 36 -1.66 -5.99 -7.70
N THR A 37 -2.65 -6.47 -6.96
CA THR A 37 -3.22 -5.76 -5.80
C THR A 37 -2.37 -6.01 -4.55
N TYR A 38 -2.56 -5.19 -3.53
CA TYR A 38 -1.79 -5.23 -2.28
C TYR A 38 -2.70 -5.57 -1.11
N CYS A 39 -2.13 -6.32 -0.17
CA CYS A 39 -2.66 -6.48 1.16
C CYS A 39 -2.03 -5.43 2.06
N VAL A 40 -2.84 -4.66 2.76
CA VAL A 40 -2.39 -3.63 3.69
C VAL A 40 -3.09 -3.78 5.03
N GLU A 41 -2.41 -3.47 6.12
CA GLU A 41 -3.00 -3.46 7.45
C GLU A 41 -2.69 -2.18 8.21
N THR A 42 -3.59 -1.76 9.09
CA THR A 42 -3.33 -0.70 10.06
C THR A 42 -3.86 -1.11 11.41
N GLN A 43 -3.12 -0.79 12.45
CA GLN A 43 -3.62 -0.88 13.81
C GLN A 43 -4.41 0.39 14.12
N ILE A 44 -5.68 0.25 14.47
CA ILE A 44 -6.56 1.37 14.88
C ILE A 44 -6.56 1.51 16.39
N ASP A 45 -6.52 0.39 17.11
CA ASP A 45 -6.50 0.33 18.57
C ASP A 45 -5.75 -0.94 19.03
N GLN A 46 -5.50 -1.08 20.34
CA GLN A 46 -4.83 -2.24 20.93
C GLN A 46 -5.47 -3.59 20.53
N GLN A 47 -6.77 -3.61 20.23
CA GLN A 47 -7.49 -4.82 19.81
C GLN A 47 -8.03 -4.79 18.38
N ASN A 48 -7.93 -3.66 17.68
CA ASN A 48 -8.53 -3.49 16.36
C ASN A 48 -7.47 -3.29 15.29
N VAL A 49 -7.36 -4.27 14.40
CA VAL A 49 -6.54 -4.19 13.19
C VAL A 49 -7.49 -4.17 11.99
N LEU A 50 -7.33 -3.17 11.12
CA LEU A 50 -8.00 -3.12 9.83
C LEU A 50 -7.06 -3.65 8.77
N SER A 51 -7.40 -4.81 8.20
CA SER A 51 -6.64 -5.46 7.14
C SER A 51 -7.49 -5.50 5.86
N TYR A 52 -6.90 -5.05 4.76
CA TYR A 52 -7.50 -5.08 3.44
C TYR A 52 -6.63 -5.90 2.51
N GLY A 53 -7.20 -6.96 1.92
CA GLY A 53 -6.43 -7.91 1.11
C GLY A 53 -6.49 -7.66 -0.40
N ASN A 54 -7.19 -6.64 -0.88
CA ASN A 54 -7.42 -6.48 -2.32
C ASN A 54 -7.44 -5.00 -2.73
N ILE A 55 -6.34 -4.30 -2.45
CA ILE A 55 -6.22 -2.87 -2.74
C ILE A 55 -5.32 -2.64 -3.95
N SER A 56 -5.87 -2.04 -4.99
CA SER A 56 -5.09 -1.66 -6.18
C SER A 56 -4.06 -0.59 -5.84
N LYS A 57 -2.90 -0.62 -6.50
CA LYS A 57 -1.84 0.39 -6.33
C LYS A 57 -2.34 1.83 -6.48
N GLU A 58 -3.33 2.07 -7.36
CA GLU A 58 -3.87 3.40 -7.65
C GLU A 58 -4.65 3.99 -6.47
N MET A 59 -5.16 3.11 -5.60
CA MET A 59 -5.83 3.47 -4.36
C MET A 59 -4.84 3.71 -3.23
N LEU A 60 -3.56 3.35 -3.41
CA LEU A 60 -2.51 3.57 -2.43
C LEU A 60 -1.70 4.81 -2.81
N ARG A 61 -1.42 5.61 -1.79
CA ARG A 61 -0.56 6.78 -1.86
C ARG A 61 0.61 6.56 -0.94
N ASP A 62 1.80 6.88 -1.43
CA ASP A 62 2.97 6.85 -0.59
C ASP A 62 2.87 7.95 0.50
N VAL A 63 3.29 7.63 1.72
CA VAL A 63 3.24 8.58 2.85
C VAL A 63 4.47 9.50 2.88
N THR A 64 5.54 9.13 2.17
CA THR A 64 6.80 9.88 2.09
C THR A 64 6.87 10.86 0.90
N ALA A 65 5.84 10.87 0.04
CA ALA A 65 5.72 11.76 -1.10
C ALA A 65 5.24 13.19 -0.74
#